data_AF-A0A0T5VRT3-F1
#
_entry.id   AF-A0A0T5VRT3-F1
#
_cell.length_a   1.000
_cell.length_b   1.000
_cell.length_c   1.000
_cell.angle_alpha   90.00
_cell.angle_beta   90.00
_cell.angle_gamma   90.00
#
_symmetry.space_group_name_H-M   'P 1'
#
loop_
_entity.id
_entity.type
_entity.pdbx_description
1 polymer ?
#
loop_
_entity_poly.entity_id
_entity_poly.type
_entity_poly.pdbx_seq_one_letter_code
_entity_poly.pdbx_strand_id
1 'polypeptide(L)'
;MDQIENHLQRAWSDGVYNINIEDVKIAIEELKEMDDEHGAIWVSVIKNDENVIEVDKDLTLTIIFEEREPINAKLNSWQEVIDLYQLLLNQKFDDIINLLK
;
A
#
# COMPACT_ATOMS: atom_id res chain seq x y z
N MET A 1 -5.00 24.59 4.83
CA MET A 1 -5.04 23.48 3.87
C MET A 1 -4.27 22.38 4.53
N ASP A 2 -4.93 21.27 4.84
CA ASP A 2 -4.23 20.10 5.36
C ASP A 2 -3.28 19.64 4.25
N GLN A 3 -1.98 19.61 4.53
CA GLN A 3 -1.02 19.01 3.62
C GLN A 3 -1.23 17.50 3.68
N ILE A 4 -1.44 16.91 2.52
CA ILE A 4 -1.57 15.47 2.39
C ILE A 4 -0.24 15.00 1.81
N GLU A 5 0.46 14.19 2.58
CA GLU A 5 1.70 13.58 2.17
C GLU A 5 1.44 12.12 1.85
N ASN A 6 2.14 11.60 0.86
CA ASN A 6 2.14 10.18 0.57
C ASN A 6 3.55 9.73 0.21
N HIS A 7 3.86 8.48 0.50
CA HIS A 7 5.12 7.90 0.13
C HIS A 7 4.98 6.41 -0.19
N LEU A 8 5.87 5.96 -1.07
CA LEU A 8 6.07 4.55 -1.43
C LEU A 8 7.45 4.15 -0.95
N GLN A 9 7.53 3.03 -0.26
CA GLN A 9 8.78 2.44 0.16
C GLN A 9 8.85 1.02 -0.39
N ARG A 10 10.05 0.65 -0.87
CA ARG A 10 10.36 -0.69 -1.37
C ARG A 10 11.35 -1.32 -0.40
N ALA A 11 11.24 -2.62 -0.15
CA ALA A 11 12.19 -3.32 0.70
C ALA A 11 13.63 -3.28 0.16
N TRP A 12 13.82 -3.01 -1.14
CA TRP A 12 15.10 -3.01 -1.85
C TRP A 12 15.60 -1.62 -2.29
N SER A 13 14.90 -0.52 -1.98
CA SER A 13 15.32 0.83 -2.40
C SER A 13 14.94 1.91 -1.40
N ASP A 14 15.47 3.11 -1.60
CA ASP A 14 15.00 4.30 -0.91
C ASP A 14 13.53 4.62 -1.26
N GLY A 15 12.87 5.32 -0.34
CA GLY A 15 11.48 5.75 -0.48
C GLY A 15 11.29 6.89 -1.48
N VAL A 16 10.08 6.98 -2.02
CA VAL A 16 9.64 8.03 -2.96
C VAL A 16 8.48 8.78 -2.34
N TYR A 17 8.49 10.11 -2.44
CA TYR A 17 7.45 10.99 -1.90
C TYR A 17 6.61 11.60 -3.02
N ASN A 18 5.39 12.05 -2.70
CA ASN A 18 4.46 12.66 -3.66
C ASN A 18 4.14 11.73 -4.85
N ILE A 19 3.90 10.47 -4.53
CA ILE A 19 3.63 9.41 -5.49
C ILE A 19 2.20 9.49 -6.03
N ASN A 20 2.02 8.86 -7.18
CA ASN A 20 0.73 8.55 -7.77
C ASN A 20 0.64 7.03 -8.06
N ILE A 21 -0.48 6.59 -8.63
CA ILE A 21 -0.71 5.16 -8.87
C ILE A 21 0.28 4.54 -9.88
N GLU A 22 0.81 5.31 -10.83
CA GLU A 22 1.78 4.79 -11.79
C GLU A 22 3.11 4.44 -11.11
N ASP A 23 3.53 5.22 -10.10
CA ASP A 23 4.72 4.91 -9.29
C ASP A 23 4.55 3.57 -8.55
N VAL A 24 3.35 3.34 -8.01
CA VAL A 24 2.98 2.09 -7.33
C VAL A 24 2.97 0.92 -8.31
N LYS A 25 2.39 1.08 -9.51
CA LYS A 25 2.38 0.03 -10.54
C LYS A 25 3.81 -0.35 -10.94
N ILE A 26 4.70 0.61 -11.12
CA ILE A 26 6.12 0.35 -11.41
C ILE A 26 6.73 -0.49 -10.28
N ALA A 27 6.51 -0.12 -9.02
CA ALA A 27 7.03 -0.87 -7.89
C ALA A 27 6.45 -2.27 -7.75
N ILE A 28 5.19 -2.49 -8.15
CA ILE A 28 4.57 -3.82 -8.22
C ILE A 28 5.23 -4.68 -9.31
N GLU A 29 5.54 -4.10 -10.47
CA GLU A 29 6.27 -4.85 -11.51
C GLU A 29 7.68 -5.20 -11.04
N GLU A 30 8.37 -4.28 -10.34
CA GLU A 30 9.67 -4.57 -9.72
C GLU A 30 9.57 -5.66 -8.64
N LEU A 31 8.53 -5.59 -7.79
CA LEU A 31 8.27 -6.58 -6.72
C LEU A 31 8.14 -8.00 -7.26
N LYS A 32 7.48 -8.18 -8.41
CA LYS A 32 7.29 -9.49 -9.03
C LYS A 32 8.61 -10.15 -9.44
N GLU A 33 9.62 -9.36 -9.74
CA GLU A 33 10.95 -9.81 -10.15
C GLU A 33 11.90 -10.04 -8.96
N MET A 34 11.51 -9.62 -7.75
CA MET A 34 12.28 -9.88 -6.52
C MET A 34 12.24 -11.37 -6.16
N ASP A 35 13.17 -11.84 -5.34
CA ASP A 35 13.04 -13.18 -4.74
C ASP A 35 11.89 -13.22 -3.71
N ASP A 36 11.46 -14.43 -3.36
CA ASP A 36 10.34 -14.63 -2.41
C ASP A 36 10.72 -14.27 -0.96
N GLU A 37 12.01 -14.03 -0.67
CA GLU A 37 12.53 -13.82 0.69
C GLU A 37 12.64 -12.32 1.04
N HIS A 38 12.65 -11.42 0.04
CA HIS A 38 12.90 -9.98 0.25
C HIS A 38 11.98 -9.02 -0.53
N GLY A 39 10.86 -9.53 -1.06
CA GLY A 39 9.91 -8.70 -1.81
C GLY A 39 8.76 -8.17 -0.97
N ALA A 40 8.83 -6.90 -0.54
CA ALA A 40 7.68 -6.16 0.00
C ALA A 40 7.69 -4.69 -0.43
N ILE A 41 6.50 -4.11 -0.57
CA ILE A 41 6.29 -2.66 -0.75
C ILE A 41 5.25 -2.16 0.24
N TRP A 42 5.38 -0.91 0.69
CA TRP A 42 4.35 -0.25 1.46
C TRP A 42 4.11 1.17 0.97
N VAL A 43 2.83 1.54 0.92
CA VAL A 43 2.38 2.89 0.60
C VAL A 43 1.70 3.46 1.81
N SER A 44 2.02 4.71 2.13
CA SER A 44 1.36 5.46 3.19
C SER A 44 0.71 6.74 2.66
N VAL A 45 -0.35 7.15 3.34
CA VAL A 45 -0.98 8.47 3.18
C VAL A 45 -1.12 9.10 4.56
N ILE A 46 -0.49 10.26 4.74
CA ILE A 46 -0.47 11.03 5.98
C ILE A 46 -1.36 12.26 5.77
N LYS A 47 -2.42 12.36 6.59
CA LYS A 47 -3.30 13.53 6.61
C LYS A 47 -3.46 14.07 8.02
N ASN A 48 -4.03 13.26 8.90
CA ASN A 48 -4.10 13.52 10.35
C ASN A 48 -3.24 12.48 11.07
N ASP A 49 -3.45 11.22 10.70
CA ASP A 49 -2.65 10.07 11.07
C ASP A 49 -2.09 9.39 9.82
N GLU A 50 -1.09 8.54 10.02
CA GLU A 50 -0.49 7.73 8.97
C GLU A 50 -1.36 6.50 8.70
N ASN A 51 -1.70 6.30 7.43
CA ASN A 51 -2.47 5.16 6.95
C ASN A 51 -1.60 4.37 5.98
N VAL A 52 -1.29 3.12 6.31
CA VAL A 52 -0.33 2.29 5.58
C VAL A 52 -1.01 1.04 5.02
N ILE A 53 -0.65 0.70 3.79
CA ILE A 53 -0.91 -0.60 3.18
C ILE A 53 0.44 -1.18 2.74
N GLU A 54 0.78 -2.34 3.30
CA GLU A 54 1.94 -3.14 2.95
C GLU A 54 1.49 -4.40 2.20
N VAL A 55 2.22 -4.73 1.13
CA VAL A 55 2.00 -5.94 0.33
C VAL A 55 3.34 -6.65 0.12
N ASP A 56 3.36 -7.90 0.54
CA ASP A 56 4.42 -8.85 0.24
C ASP A 56 4.26 -9.43 -1.18
N LYS A 57 5.37 -9.91 -1.76
CA LYS A 57 5.39 -10.55 -3.08
C LYS A 57 4.38 -11.68 -3.21
N ASP A 58 4.14 -12.40 -2.13
CA ASP A 58 3.22 -13.52 -2.10
C ASP A 58 1.74 -13.09 -2.06
N LEU A 59 1.43 -11.78 -2.10
CA LEU A 59 0.09 -11.17 -1.95
C LEU A 59 -0.46 -11.19 -0.51
N THR A 60 0.41 -11.34 0.49
CA THR A 60 0.05 -11.04 1.88
C THR A 60 -0.09 -9.54 2.03
N LEU A 61 -1.19 -9.12 2.66
CA LEU A 61 -1.58 -7.73 2.84
C LEU A 61 -1.61 -7.41 4.34
N THR A 62 -0.94 -6.32 4.73
CA THR A 62 -1.03 -5.74 6.07
C THR A 62 -1.53 -4.30 5.96
N ILE A 63 -2.61 -3.96 6.68
CA ILE A 63 -3.16 -2.61 6.73
C ILE A 63 -3.09 -2.07 8.15
N ILE A 64 -2.55 -0.86 8.29
CA ILE A 64 -2.45 -0.12 9.55
C ILE A 64 -3.08 1.25 9.33
N PHE A 65 -4.32 1.45 9.79
CA PHE A 65 -5.05 2.70 9.65
C PHE A 65 -5.37 3.30 11.02
N GLU A 66 -4.91 4.52 11.26
CA GLU A 66 -5.20 5.30 12.47
C GLU A 66 -4.95 4.47 13.75
N GLU A 67 -5.84 4.55 14.74
CA GLU A 67 -5.78 3.78 16.00
C GLU A 67 -6.48 2.40 15.91
N ARG A 68 -6.63 1.83 14.71
CA ARG A 68 -7.29 0.52 14.53
C ARG A 68 -6.29 -0.63 14.68
N GLU A 69 -6.79 -1.82 15.04
CA GLU A 69 -5.98 -3.03 15.00
C GLU A 69 -5.53 -3.34 13.56
N PRO A 70 -4.28 -3.79 13.36
CA PRO A 70 -3.81 -4.16 12.03
C PRO A 70 -4.67 -5.24 11.39
N ILE A 71 -5.02 -5.05 10.12
CA ILE A 71 -5.76 -6.02 9.33
C ILE A 71 -4.76 -6.79 8.48
N ASN A 72 -4.80 -8.12 8.60
CA ASN A 72 -3.99 -9.02 7.78
C ASN A 72 -4.92 -9.80 6.86
N ALA A 73 -4.61 -9.84 5.58
CA ALA A 73 -5.40 -10.55 4.58
C ALA A 73 -4.50 -11.18 3.50
N LYS A 74 -5.10 -12.05 2.68
CA LYS A 74 -4.46 -12.61 1.49
C LYS A 74 -5.25 -12.19 0.27
N LEU A 75 -4.59 -11.55 -0.68
CA LEU A 75 -5.19 -11.14 -1.95
C LEU A 75 -5.02 -12.24 -3.00
N ASN A 76 -5.88 -12.23 -4.01
CA ASN A 76 -5.89 -13.23 -5.07
C ASN A 76 -5.19 -12.75 -6.35
N SER A 77 -4.99 -11.44 -6.49
CA SER A 77 -4.35 -10.88 -7.68
C SER A 77 -3.65 -9.55 -7.42
N TRP A 78 -2.69 -9.23 -8.28
CA TRP A 78 -2.06 -7.92 -8.34
C TRP A 78 -3.04 -6.80 -8.71
N GLN A 79 -4.16 -7.12 -9.37
CA GLN A 79 -5.19 -6.12 -9.66
C GLN A 79 -5.87 -5.65 -8.37
N GLU A 80 -6.17 -6.57 -7.44
CA GLU A 80 -6.72 -6.21 -6.11
C GLU A 80 -5.75 -5.30 -5.34
N VAL A 81 -4.44 -5.58 -5.42
CA VAL A 81 -3.40 -4.72 -4.83
C VAL A 81 -3.44 -3.31 -5.42
N ILE A 82 -3.50 -3.19 -6.75
CA ILE A 82 -3.57 -1.89 -7.44
C ILE A 82 -4.83 -1.13 -7.05
N ASP A 83 -5.98 -1.82 -7.00
CA ASP A 83 -7.26 -1.21 -6.64
C ASP A 83 -7.25 -0.69 -5.19
N LEU A 84 -6.64 -1.44 -4.27
CA LEU A 84 -6.48 -1.01 -2.88
C LEU A 84 -5.57 0.23 -2.75
N TYR A 85 -4.43 0.25 -3.44
CA TYR A 85 -3.56 1.44 -3.44
C TYR A 85 -4.22 2.64 -4.10
N GLN A 86 -5.03 2.43 -5.15
CA GLN A 86 -5.83 3.50 -5.75
C GLN A 86 -6.83 4.07 -4.74
N LEU A 87 -7.52 3.24 -3.97
CA LEU A 87 -8.42 3.70 -2.91
C LEU A 87 -7.65 4.46 -1.81
N LEU A 88 -6.49 3.95 -1.41
CA LEU A 88 -5.64 4.57 -0.39
C LEU A 88 -5.21 5.98 -0.80
N LEU A 89 -4.67 6.13 -2.01
CA LEU A 89 -4.23 7.44 -2.55
C LEU A 89 -5.40 8.43 -2.72
N ASN A 90 -6.63 7.92 -2.89
CA ASN A 90 -7.85 8.73 -2.92
C ASN A 90 -8.49 8.93 -1.53
N GLN A 91 -7.82 8.56 -0.45
CA GLN A 91 -8.27 8.69 0.94
C GLN A 91 -9.61 7.97 1.20
N LYS A 92 -9.85 6.85 0.52
CA LYS A 92 -11.07 6.03 0.65
C LYS A 92 -10.91 4.94 1.72
N PHE A 93 -10.45 5.32 2.91
CA PHE A 93 -10.09 4.37 3.97
C PHE A 93 -11.28 3.49 4.40
N ASP A 94 -12.47 4.06 4.57
CA ASP A 94 -13.66 3.28 4.94
C ASP A 94 -14.08 2.27 3.85
N ASP A 95 -13.87 2.60 2.57
CA ASP A 95 -14.17 1.70 1.46
C ASP A 95 -13.24 0.48 1.50
N ILE A 96 -11.95 0.70 1.80
CA ILE A 96 -10.95 -0.37 1.97
C ILE A 96 -11.33 -1.30 3.12
N ILE A 97 -11.72 -0.74 4.26
CA ILE A 97 -12.14 -1.54 5.43
C ILE A 97 -13.38 -2.37 5.11
N ASN A 98 -14.33 -1.84 4.32
CA ASN A 98 -15.54 -2.58 3.96
C ASN A 98 -15.29 -3.67 2.92
N LEU A 99 -14.24 -3.57 2.09
CA LEU A 99 -13.85 -4.62 1.14
C LEU A 99 -13.23 -5.84 1.84
N LEU A 100 -12.65 -5.67 3.02
CA LEU A 100 -11.90 -6.69 3.75
C LEU A 100 -12.70 -7.36 4.89
N LYS A 101 -13.97 -6.99 5.05
CA LYS A 101 -14.92 -7.66 5.97
C LYS A 101 -15.62 -8.82 5.30
#